data_AF-A0A5E4HH88-F1
#
_entry.id   AF-A0A5E4HH88-F1
#
_cell.length_a   1.000
_cell.length_b   1.000
_cell.length_c   1.000
_cell.angle_alpha   90.00
_cell.angle_beta   90.00
_cell.angle_gamma   90.00
#
_symmetry.space_group_name_H-M   'P 1'
#
loop_
_entity.id
_entity.type
_entity.pdbx_description
1 polymer ?
#
loop_
_entity_poly.entity_id
_entity_poly.type
_entity_poly.pdbx_seq_one_letter_code
_entity_poly.pdbx_strand_id
1 'polypeptide(L)'
;MKRVKVHHCISQEMVAQQIEEPPARKCRCREMIEYKEADQKVKKGEARWTVVGRERGEHKVVCPMCGNKPEIRNCANCSGTGTVVEPVIWETFGADIVLVSQAAADPKEKKYRPALAMKTPRVATIESEHIELAYVDGNKEAQERIEEYGRLILDARAFVGPNRLPAIKSEPKDNASRSEGRTFDYGRAI
;
A
#
# COMPACT_ATOMS: atom_id res chain seq x y z
N MET A 1 2.41 -22.08 17.37
CA MET A 1 2.35 -20.80 16.62
C MET A 1 1.71 -21.05 15.27
N LYS A 2 0.70 -20.28 14.86
CA LYS A 2 0.08 -20.42 13.53
C LYS A 2 0.98 -19.78 12.48
N ARG A 3 1.38 -20.56 11.47
CA ARG A 3 2.15 -20.10 10.32
C ARG A 3 1.24 -19.99 9.10
N VAL A 4 1.56 -19.03 8.25
CA VAL A 4 0.77 -18.61 7.09
C VAL A 4 1.65 -18.67 5.84
N LYS A 5 1.13 -19.13 4.70
CA LYS A 5 1.89 -19.13 3.45
C LYS A 5 1.88 -17.74 2.82
N VAL A 6 3.02 -17.38 2.25
CA VAL A 6 3.20 -16.15 1.48
C VAL A 6 3.27 -16.49 0.00
N HIS A 7 2.37 -15.89 -0.76
CA HIS A 7 2.28 -16.05 -2.20
C HIS A 7 2.88 -14.84 -2.91
N HIS A 8 3.79 -15.13 -3.85
CA HIS A 8 4.42 -14.15 -4.74
C HIS A 8 4.03 -14.38 -6.21
N CYS A 9 3.09 -15.28 -6.46
CA CYS A 9 2.73 -15.68 -7.81
C CYS A 9 1.64 -14.76 -8.39
N ILE A 10 1.86 -14.33 -9.63
CA ILE A 10 0.96 -13.46 -10.39
C ILE A 10 -0.49 -13.98 -10.38
N SER A 11 -0.73 -15.28 -10.53
CA SER A 11 -2.11 -15.82 -10.53
C SER A 11 -2.89 -15.52 -9.25
N GLN A 12 -2.24 -15.58 -8.09
CA GLN A 12 -2.90 -15.25 -6.82
C GLN A 12 -3.07 -13.74 -6.66
N GLU A 13 -2.12 -12.96 -7.18
CA GLU A 13 -2.19 -11.50 -7.22
C GLU A 13 -3.33 -11.00 -8.11
N MET A 14 -3.50 -11.55 -9.30
CA MET A 14 -4.57 -11.18 -10.24
C MET A 14 -5.95 -11.45 -9.64
N VAL A 15 -6.11 -12.56 -8.91
CA VAL A 15 -7.35 -12.87 -8.17
C VAL A 15 -7.57 -11.88 -7.02
N ALA A 16 -6.52 -11.54 -6.26
CA ALA A 16 -6.57 -10.55 -5.19
C ALA A 16 -6.82 -9.11 -5.70
N GLN A 17 -6.47 -8.81 -6.96
CA GLN A 17 -6.75 -7.55 -7.65
C GLN A 17 -8.10 -7.54 -8.38
N GLN A 18 -8.90 -8.61 -8.26
CA GLN A 18 -10.21 -8.76 -8.92
C GLN A 18 -10.15 -8.81 -10.46
N ILE A 19 -8.97 -9.05 -11.04
CA ILE A 19 -8.79 -9.21 -12.48
C ILE A 19 -9.22 -10.62 -12.91
N GLU A 20 -8.91 -11.63 -12.09
CA GLU A 20 -9.33 -13.02 -12.29
C GLU A 20 -10.33 -13.46 -11.21
N GLU A 21 -11.19 -14.43 -11.54
CA GLU A 21 -12.07 -15.07 -10.56
C GLU A 21 -11.35 -16.19 -9.80
N PRO A 22 -11.64 -16.37 -8.50
CA PRO A 22 -11.12 -17.51 -7.75
C PRO A 22 -11.75 -18.83 -8.21
N PRO A 23 -11.08 -19.98 -7.97
CA PRO A 23 -9.80 -20.11 -7.29
C PRO A 23 -8.61 -19.86 -8.23
N ALA A 24 -7.59 -19.18 -7.71
CA ALA A 24 -6.32 -19.03 -8.41
C ALA A 24 -5.66 -20.39 -8.69
N ARG A 25 -4.88 -20.46 -9.78
CA ARG A 25 -4.13 -21.67 -10.15
C ARG A 25 -3.21 -22.12 -9.00
N LYS A 26 -2.99 -23.44 -8.90
CA LYS A 26 -2.10 -24.03 -7.89
C LYS A 26 -0.72 -23.37 -7.95
N CYS A 27 -0.34 -22.68 -6.89
CA CYS A 27 1.00 -22.13 -6.77
C CYS A 27 1.95 -23.12 -6.09
N ARG A 28 3.26 -22.89 -6.24
CA ARG A 28 4.32 -23.64 -5.54
C ARG A 28 5.09 -22.76 -4.56
N CYS A 29 4.53 -21.62 -4.12
CA CYS A 29 5.16 -20.77 -3.12
C CYS A 29 5.34 -21.57 -1.82
N ARG A 30 6.54 -21.49 -1.23
CA ARG A 30 6.94 -22.27 -0.05
C ARG A 30 7.24 -21.42 1.18
N GLU A 31 7.26 -20.10 1.01
CA GLU A 31 7.57 -19.19 2.09
C GLU A 31 6.43 -19.19 3.11
N MET A 32 6.80 -19.31 4.39
CA MET A 32 5.86 -19.31 5.50
C MET A 32 6.33 -18.33 6.55
N ILE A 33 5.41 -17.47 7.00
CA ILE A 33 5.66 -16.46 8.03
C ILE A 33 4.72 -16.67 9.21
N GLU A 34 4.97 -15.97 10.31
CA GLU A 34 4.07 -15.98 11.44
C GLU A 34 2.80 -15.17 11.15
N TYR A 35 1.65 -15.62 11.68
CA TYR A 35 0.38 -14.93 11.48
C TYR A 35 0.42 -13.45 11.91
N LYS A 36 1.15 -13.12 12.97
CA LYS A 36 1.30 -11.73 13.44
C LYS A 36 2.01 -10.85 12.42
N GLU A 37 3.06 -11.38 11.80
CA GLU A 37 3.80 -10.69 10.74
C GLU A 37 2.94 -10.55 9.47
N ALA A 38 2.17 -11.59 9.13
CA ALA A 38 1.23 -11.54 8.02
C ALA A 38 0.16 -10.45 8.20
N ASP A 39 -0.42 -10.35 9.40
CA ASP A 39 -1.40 -9.33 9.75
C ASP A 39 -0.80 -7.91 9.66
N GLN A 40 0.44 -7.73 10.10
CA GLN A 40 1.17 -6.46 9.94
C GLN A 40 1.35 -6.10 8.46
N LYS A 41 1.82 -7.04 7.62
CA LYS A 41 2.00 -6.81 6.17
C LYS A 41 0.69 -6.44 5.46
N VAL A 42 -0.42 -7.05 5.86
CA VAL A 42 -1.74 -6.69 5.33
C VAL A 42 -2.17 -5.29 5.79
N LYS A 43 -1.98 -4.94 7.08
CA LYS A 43 -2.28 -3.60 7.61
C LYS A 43 -1.45 -2.50 6.95
N LYS A 44 -0.16 -2.78 6.66
CA LYS A 44 0.74 -1.89 5.93
C LYS A 44 0.36 -1.72 4.45
N GLY A 45 -0.54 -2.57 3.94
CA GLY A 45 -0.96 -2.58 2.54
C GLY A 45 0.05 -3.21 1.58
N GLU A 46 1.01 -3.97 2.11
CA GLU A 46 2.03 -4.70 1.33
C GLU A 46 1.46 -6.01 0.76
N ALA A 47 0.49 -6.57 1.48
CA ALA A 47 -0.11 -7.85 1.17
C ALA A 47 -1.64 -7.77 1.26
N ARG A 48 -2.31 -8.73 0.64
CA ARG A 48 -3.75 -9.00 0.80
C ARG A 48 -3.97 -10.44 1.22
N TRP A 49 -5.06 -10.70 1.92
CA TRP A 49 -5.49 -12.07 2.16
C TRP A 49 -5.90 -12.74 0.85
N THR A 50 -5.57 -14.01 0.70
CA THR A 50 -5.98 -14.83 -0.45
C THR A 50 -7.49 -14.87 -0.57
N VAL A 51 -8.03 -14.66 -1.77
CA VAL A 51 -9.47 -14.78 -2.03
C VAL A 51 -9.74 -16.21 -2.50
N VAL A 52 -10.54 -16.95 -1.73
CA VAL A 52 -10.86 -18.36 -1.98
C VAL A 52 -12.19 -18.49 -2.75
N GLY A 53 -13.11 -17.56 -2.52
CA GLY A 53 -14.41 -17.54 -3.17
C GLY A 53 -14.91 -16.12 -3.35
N ARG A 54 -15.70 -15.90 -4.39
CA ARG A 54 -16.37 -14.63 -4.65
C ARG A 54 -17.83 -14.93 -4.97
N GLU A 55 -18.72 -14.50 -4.11
CA GLU A 55 -20.16 -14.67 -4.27
C GLU A 55 -20.76 -13.34 -4.72
N ARG A 56 -21.60 -13.40 -5.74
CA ARG A 56 -22.36 -12.24 -6.19
C ARG A 56 -23.78 -12.40 -5.68
N GLY A 57 -24.31 -11.36 -5.10
CA GLY A 57 -25.74 -11.32 -4.81
C GLY A 57 -26.24 -9.91 -4.65
N GLU A 58 -27.42 -9.84 -4.06
CA GLU A 58 -28.24 -8.66 -4.08
C GLU A 58 -28.46 -8.18 -2.64
N HIS A 59 -28.05 -6.95 -2.36
CA HIS A 59 -28.28 -6.33 -1.07
C HIS A 59 -29.37 -5.27 -1.22
N LYS A 60 -30.43 -5.37 -0.43
CA LYS A 60 -31.50 -4.37 -0.41
C LYS A 60 -31.04 -3.18 0.43
N VAL A 61 -30.76 -2.07 -0.23
CA VAL A 61 -30.41 -0.81 0.41
C VAL A 61 -31.64 0.08 0.45
N VAL A 62 -31.76 0.90 1.49
CA VAL A 62 -32.78 1.95 1.53
C VAL A 62 -32.56 2.89 0.35
N CYS A 63 -33.64 3.20 -0.37
CA CYS A 63 -33.53 4.06 -1.54
C CYS A 63 -32.88 5.40 -1.16
N PRO A 64 -31.73 5.77 -1.76
CA PRO A 64 -31.00 6.98 -1.39
C PRO A 64 -31.79 8.26 -1.71
N MET A 65 -32.74 8.17 -2.66
CA MET A 65 -33.54 9.33 -3.10
C MET A 65 -34.72 9.63 -2.19
N CYS A 66 -35.38 8.62 -1.63
CA CYS A 66 -36.56 8.83 -0.78
C CYS A 66 -36.32 8.50 0.70
N GLY A 67 -35.23 7.83 1.05
CA GLY A 67 -34.90 7.49 2.45
C GLY A 67 -35.97 6.64 3.13
N ASN A 68 -36.72 5.84 2.36
CA ASN A 68 -37.90 5.09 2.82
C ASN A 68 -39.01 5.97 3.43
N LYS A 69 -39.10 7.25 3.04
CA LYS A 69 -40.17 8.15 3.52
C LYS A 69 -41.51 7.76 2.88
N PRO A 70 -42.55 7.47 3.69
CA PRO A 70 -43.85 6.98 3.20
C PRO A 70 -44.64 8.03 2.39
N GLU A 71 -44.23 9.29 2.44
CA GLU A 71 -44.83 10.41 1.72
C GLU A 71 -44.48 10.40 0.22
N ILE A 72 -43.35 9.79 -0.16
CA ILE A 72 -42.84 9.79 -1.55
C ILE A 72 -43.25 8.48 -2.23
N ARG A 73 -44.51 8.39 -2.67
CA ARG A 73 -45.05 7.19 -3.33
C ARG A 73 -44.54 6.96 -4.75
N ASN A 74 -44.14 8.02 -5.46
CA ASN A 74 -43.71 7.96 -6.87
C ASN A 74 -42.20 8.21 -7.03
N CYS A 75 -41.37 7.59 -6.19
CA CYS A 75 -39.92 7.74 -6.32
C CYS A 75 -39.43 7.07 -7.61
N ALA A 76 -38.73 7.82 -8.48
CA ALA A 76 -38.22 7.32 -9.76
C ALA A 76 -37.19 6.18 -9.63
N ASN A 77 -36.51 6.09 -8.48
CA ASN A 77 -35.43 5.12 -8.26
C ASN A 77 -35.93 3.78 -7.67
N CYS A 78 -36.95 3.80 -6.82
CA CYS A 78 -37.48 2.59 -6.17
C CYS A 78 -38.96 2.30 -6.50
N SER A 79 -39.57 3.08 -7.39
CA SER A 79 -41.00 2.97 -7.77
C SER A 79 -41.96 2.86 -6.58
N GLY A 80 -41.66 3.58 -5.49
CA GLY A 80 -42.47 3.58 -4.27
C GLY A 80 -42.23 2.42 -3.29
N THR A 81 -41.34 1.48 -3.58
CA THR A 81 -41.02 0.35 -2.67
C THR A 81 -40.13 0.71 -1.48
N GLY A 82 -39.48 1.88 -1.50
CA GLY A 82 -38.59 2.37 -0.44
C GLY A 82 -37.21 1.72 -0.40
N THR A 83 -36.99 0.64 -1.16
CA THR A 83 -35.73 -0.11 -1.23
C THR A 83 -35.25 -0.26 -2.67
N VAL A 84 -33.93 -0.23 -2.86
CA VAL A 84 -33.27 -0.51 -4.14
C VAL A 84 -32.38 -1.73 -3.97
N VAL A 85 -32.33 -2.57 -5.00
CA VAL A 85 -31.47 -3.74 -5.01
C VAL A 85 -30.13 -3.34 -5.61
N GLU A 86 -29.07 -3.41 -4.82
CA GLU A 86 -27.71 -3.15 -5.28
C GLU A 86 -26.95 -4.48 -5.44
N PRO A 87 -26.25 -4.70 -6.57
CA PRO A 87 -25.39 -5.86 -6.72
C PRO A 87 -24.18 -5.70 -5.82
N VAL A 88 -23.98 -6.66 -4.91
CA VAL A 88 -22.86 -6.71 -3.99
C VAL A 88 -22.04 -7.96 -4.24
N ILE A 89 -20.73 -7.81 -4.11
CA ILE A 89 -19.76 -8.88 -4.23
C ILE A 89 -19.22 -9.17 -2.83
N TRP A 90 -19.44 -10.39 -2.33
CA TRP A 90 -18.85 -10.88 -1.09
C TRP A 90 -17.62 -11.72 -1.39
N GLU A 91 -16.51 -11.39 -0.77
CA GLU A 91 -15.26 -12.12 -0.90
C GLU A 91 -15.04 -12.98 0.34
N THR A 92 -14.76 -14.27 0.11
CA THR A 92 -14.33 -15.20 1.16
C THR A 92 -12.82 -15.26 1.17
N PHE A 93 -12.22 -14.87 2.29
CA PHE A 93 -10.77 -14.84 2.46
C PHE A 93 -10.24 -16.13 3.07
N GLY A 94 -9.10 -16.59 2.56
CA GLY A 94 -8.30 -17.67 3.11
C GLY A 94 -7.35 -17.18 4.21
N ALA A 95 -6.66 -18.13 4.84
CA ALA A 95 -5.69 -17.84 5.87
C ALA A 95 -4.32 -17.41 5.33
N ASP A 96 -4.07 -17.59 4.03
CA ASP A 96 -2.80 -17.29 3.36
C ASP A 96 -2.78 -15.85 2.81
N ILE A 97 -1.58 -15.27 2.63
CA ILE A 97 -1.42 -13.90 2.11
C ILE A 97 -0.73 -13.89 0.74
N VAL A 98 -1.04 -12.87 -0.05
CA VAL A 98 -0.44 -12.56 -1.34
C VAL A 98 0.24 -11.21 -1.25
N LEU A 99 1.51 -11.14 -1.62
CA LEU A 99 2.17 -9.84 -1.80
C LEU A 99 1.61 -9.15 -3.03
N VAL A 100 1.29 -7.86 -2.88
CA VAL A 100 0.72 -7.07 -3.98
C VAL A 100 1.81 -6.18 -4.56
N SER A 101 2.04 -6.35 -5.85
CA SER A 101 2.83 -5.44 -6.66
C SER A 101 1.91 -4.41 -7.33
N GLN A 102 2.39 -3.19 -7.45
CA GLN A 102 1.69 -2.12 -8.15
C GLN A 102 2.40 -1.86 -9.48
N ALA A 103 1.60 -1.61 -10.52
CA ALA A 103 2.10 -1.22 -11.83
C ALA A 103 2.78 0.15 -11.73
N ALA A 104 3.92 0.33 -12.41
CA ALA A 104 4.62 1.62 -12.53
C ALA A 104 3.65 2.74 -12.92
N ALA A 105 3.81 3.92 -12.30
CA ALA A 105 3.01 5.11 -12.65
C ALA A 105 3.20 5.51 -14.13
N ASP A 106 4.37 5.20 -14.69
CA ASP A 106 4.64 5.34 -16.12
C ASP A 106 4.17 4.09 -16.88
N PRO A 107 3.19 4.21 -17.80
CA PRO A 107 2.69 3.09 -18.60
C PRO A 107 3.73 2.49 -19.55
N LYS A 108 4.86 3.18 -19.77
CA LYS A 108 6.01 2.68 -20.55
C LYS A 108 6.91 1.73 -19.75
N GLU A 109 6.93 1.84 -18.43
CA GLU A 109 7.68 0.93 -17.57
C GLU A 109 6.82 -0.31 -17.26
N LYS A 110 6.98 -1.39 -18.04
CA LYS A 110 6.36 -2.70 -17.76
C LYS A 110 7.01 -3.42 -16.56
N LYS A 111 7.42 -2.69 -15.52
CA LYS A 111 8.04 -3.25 -14.32
C LYS A 111 7.03 -3.16 -13.17
N TYR A 112 6.58 -4.32 -12.71
CA TYR A 112 5.83 -4.44 -11.48
C TYR A 112 6.76 -4.16 -10.30
N ARG A 113 6.38 -3.21 -9.44
CA ARG A 113 7.15 -2.84 -8.26
C ARG A 113 6.40 -3.29 -7.00
N PRO A 114 7.08 -3.72 -5.94
CA PRO A 114 6.43 -3.92 -4.64
C PRO A 114 5.68 -2.66 -4.24
N ALA A 115 4.49 -2.77 -3.63
CA ALA A 115 3.68 -1.61 -3.24
C ALA A 115 4.45 -0.60 -2.37
N LEU A 116 5.37 -1.07 -1.52
CA LEU A 116 6.31 -0.23 -0.77
C LEU A 116 7.19 0.60 -1.68
N ALA A 117 7.82 -0.01 -2.69
CA ALA A 117 8.81 0.64 -3.55
C ALA A 117 8.23 1.80 -4.40
N MET A 118 6.90 1.91 -4.50
CA MET A 118 6.25 3.07 -5.11
C MET A 118 6.07 4.24 -4.14
N LYS A 119 5.77 3.94 -2.88
CA LYS A 119 5.59 4.98 -1.87
C LYS A 119 6.92 5.60 -1.45
N THR A 120 8.03 4.90 -1.69
CA THR A 120 9.34 5.25 -1.13
C THR A 120 10.25 5.84 -2.21
N PRO A 121 10.74 7.08 -2.09
CA PRO A 121 11.70 7.65 -3.03
C PRO A 121 13.02 6.88 -2.93
N ARG A 122 13.69 6.71 -4.08
CA ARG A 122 14.99 6.04 -4.17
C ARG A 122 16.10 6.94 -3.61
N VAL A 123 16.17 7.05 -2.29
CA VAL A 123 17.26 7.74 -1.60
C VAL A 123 18.31 6.67 -1.23
N ALA A 124 19.55 6.89 -1.63
CA ALA A 124 20.62 5.88 -1.54
C ALA A 124 21.14 5.62 -0.11
N THR A 125 20.66 6.38 0.89
CA THR A 125 21.30 6.47 2.21
C THR A 125 20.34 6.39 3.40
N ILE A 126 19.05 6.13 3.18
CA ILE A 126 18.07 6.08 4.27
C ILE A 126 17.71 4.61 4.52
N GLU A 127 17.90 4.15 5.77
CA GLU A 127 17.54 2.79 6.19
C GLU A 127 16.05 2.49 5.95
N SER A 128 15.72 1.22 5.69
CA SER A 128 14.35 0.79 5.38
C SER A 128 13.34 1.17 6.47
N GLU A 129 13.75 1.22 7.73
CA GLU A 129 12.89 1.57 8.87
C GLU A 129 12.39 3.02 8.81
N HIS A 130 13.27 3.97 8.45
CA HIS A 130 12.90 5.38 8.30
C HIS A 130 11.95 5.61 7.11
N ILE A 131 12.11 4.80 6.07
CA ILE A 131 11.25 4.79 4.91
C ILE A 131 9.85 4.25 5.27
N GLU A 132 9.77 3.19 6.08
CA GLU A 132 8.51 2.67 6.60
C GLU A 132 7.80 3.70 7.50
N LEU A 133 8.52 4.34 8.43
CA LEU A 133 7.97 5.39 9.29
C LEU A 133 7.36 6.56 8.50
N ALA A 134 8.00 6.98 7.41
CA ALA A 134 7.52 8.08 6.60
C ALA A 134 6.27 7.71 5.78
N TYR A 135 6.31 6.60 5.05
CA TYR A 135 5.31 6.31 4.00
C TYR A 135 4.29 5.24 4.35
N VAL A 136 4.62 4.38 5.32
CA VAL A 136 3.70 3.36 5.84
C VAL A 136 2.96 3.89 7.06
N ASP A 137 3.69 4.46 8.02
CA ASP A 137 3.10 5.03 9.24
C ASP A 137 2.60 6.47 9.04
N GLY A 138 2.93 7.10 7.91
CA GLY A 138 2.41 8.41 7.52
C GLY A 138 2.99 9.59 8.31
N ASN A 139 4.19 9.46 8.87
CA ASN A 139 4.83 10.53 9.61
C ASN A 139 5.34 11.63 8.67
N LYS A 140 4.72 12.81 8.73
CA LYS A 140 5.03 13.98 7.88
C LYS A 140 6.46 14.49 8.07
N GLU A 141 6.98 14.50 9.30
CA GLU A 141 8.35 14.97 9.57
C GLU A 141 9.40 14.04 8.91
N ALA A 142 9.12 12.73 8.92
CA ALA A 142 9.98 11.76 8.26
C ALA A 142 9.89 11.87 6.73
N GLN A 143 8.70 12.15 6.18
CA GLN A 143 8.53 12.44 4.75
C GLN A 143 9.32 13.67 4.31
N GLU A 144 9.21 14.78 5.04
CA GLU A 144 9.91 16.03 4.72
C GLU A 144 11.43 15.85 4.70
N ARG A 145 11.99 15.12 5.68
CA ARG A 145 13.43 14.79 5.72
C ARG A 145 13.87 13.96 4.52
N ILE A 146 13.09 12.93 4.16
CA ILE A 146 13.41 12.08 3.01
C ILE A 146 13.41 12.90 1.71
N GLU A 147 12.46 13.82 1.54
CA GLU A 147 12.39 14.71 0.38
C GLU A 147 13.54 15.73 0.36
N GLU A 148 13.96 16.23 1.52
CA GLU A 148 15.11 17.13 1.65
C GLU A 148 16.42 16.41 1.28
N TYR A 149 16.64 15.19 1.77
CA TYR A 149 17.79 14.36 1.36
C TYR A 149 17.75 14.02 -0.13
N GLY A 150 16.56 13.72 -0.68
CA GLY A 150 16.37 13.49 -2.11
C GLY A 150 16.77 14.71 -2.94
N ARG A 151 16.38 15.91 -2.52
CA ARG A 151 16.78 17.18 -3.16
C ARG A 151 18.28 17.42 -3.06
N LEU A 152 18.89 17.23 -1.89
CA LEU A 152 20.33 17.40 -1.69
C LEU A 152 21.16 16.49 -2.61
N ILE A 153 20.75 15.24 -2.81
CA ILE A 153 21.43 14.31 -3.72
C ILE A 153 21.26 14.73 -5.19
N LEU A 154 20.07 15.18 -5.58
CA LEU A 154 19.82 15.68 -6.94
C LEU A 154 20.64 16.94 -7.23
N ASP A 155 20.71 17.88 -6.29
CA ASP A 155 21.53 19.08 -6.39
C ASP A 155 23.02 18.72 -6.49
N ALA A 156 23.49 17.76 -5.68
CA ALA A 156 24.87 17.27 -5.76
C ALA A 156 25.19 16.58 -7.10
N ARG A 157 24.22 15.90 -7.72
CA ARG A 157 24.38 15.24 -9.02
C ARG A 157 24.24 16.18 -10.22
N ALA A 158 23.40 17.20 -10.11
CA ALA A 158 23.22 18.22 -11.14
C ALA A 158 24.44 19.16 -11.24
N PHE A 159 25.30 19.17 -10.23
CA PHE A 159 26.51 19.97 -10.20
C PHE A 159 27.64 19.36 -11.05
N VAL A 160 27.88 19.94 -12.23
CA VAL A 160 29.00 19.63 -13.12
C VAL A 160 29.96 20.84 -13.16
N GLY A 161 30.83 21.01 -12.16
CA GLY A 161 31.78 22.14 -12.13
C GLY A 161 32.75 22.18 -10.94
N PRO A 162 33.90 22.89 -11.05
CA PRO A 162 34.99 22.77 -10.09
C PRO A 162 34.79 23.64 -8.83
N ASN A 163 34.90 22.99 -7.67
CA ASN A 163 35.50 23.51 -6.44
C ASN A 163 34.94 24.75 -5.72
N ARG A 164 33.61 24.99 -5.70
CA ARG A 164 32.97 25.73 -4.59
C ARG A 164 31.59 25.16 -4.28
N LEU A 165 31.50 24.39 -3.19
CA LEU A 165 30.23 23.97 -2.60
C LEU A 165 29.37 25.22 -2.33
N PRO A 166 28.13 25.33 -2.85
CA PRO A 166 27.17 26.25 -2.25
C PRO A 166 26.94 25.77 -0.81
N ALA A 167 27.17 26.65 0.17
CA ALA A 167 26.97 26.35 1.57
C ALA A 167 25.51 25.91 1.78
N ILE A 168 25.33 24.62 2.07
CA ILE A 168 24.07 24.01 2.52
C ILE A 168 23.65 24.80 3.75
N LYS A 169 22.51 25.51 3.69
CA LYS A 169 22.16 26.52 4.71
C LYS A 169 21.78 25.91 6.06
N SER A 170 21.43 24.63 6.12
CA SER A 170 21.39 23.82 7.34
C SER A 170 20.91 22.41 7.00
N GLU A 171 21.57 21.38 7.53
CA GLU A 171 21.02 20.03 7.57
C GLU A 171 19.87 19.96 8.59
N PRO A 172 18.93 18.99 8.47
CA PRO A 172 17.91 18.76 9.49
C PRO A 172 18.57 18.53 10.85
N LYS A 173 18.01 19.12 11.93
CA LYS A 173 18.53 18.94 13.28
C LYS A 173 18.32 17.51 13.76
N ASP A 174 19.32 16.95 14.41
CA ASP A 174 19.22 15.63 15.05
C ASP A 174 18.19 15.65 16.19
N ASN A 175 17.40 14.58 16.28
CA ASN A 175 16.46 14.33 17.36
C ASN A 175 16.86 13.08 18.13
N ALA A 176 17.64 13.27 19.20
CA ALA A 176 18.12 12.19 20.05
C ALA A 176 17.00 11.38 20.72
N SER A 177 15.83 11.97 20.96
CA SER A 177 14.69 11.28 21.61
C SER A 177 14.02 10.24 20.70
N ARG A 178 14.11 10.44 19.39
CA ARG A 178 13.53 9.56 18.37
C ARG A 178 14.60 8.80 17.58
N SER A 179 15.88 9.00 17.91
CA SER A 179 17.03 8.48 17.16
C SER A 179 16.99 8.85 15.68
N GLU A 180 16.66 10.11 15.37
CA GLU A 180 16.53 10.58 13.99
C GLU A 180 17.56 11.67 13.69
N GLY A 181 18.04 11.73 12.44
CA GLY A 181 18.97 12.77 11.97
C GLY A 181 20.32 12.19 11.56
N ARG A 182 21.18 12.99 10.93
CA ARG A 182 22.38 12.51 10.23
C ARG A 182 23.28 11.64 11.11
N THR A 183 23.42 11.95 12.40
CA THR A 183 24.25 11.14 13.30
C THR A 183 23.63 9.81 13.70
N PHE A 184 22.32 9.66 13.57
CA PHE A 184 21.57 8.44 13.92
C PHE A 184 21.16 7.63 12.70
N ASP A 185 21.04 8.28 11.53
CA ASP A 185 20.68 7.66 10.25
C ASP A 185 21.83 6.83 9.65
N TYR A 186 23.05 6.93 10.19
CA TYR A 186 24.19 6.06 9.84
C TYR A 186 24.48 5.04 10.95
N GLY A 187 24.10 3.78 10.71
CA GLY A 187 24.88 2.63 11.14
C GLY A 187 24.40 1.90 12.40
N ARG A 188 23.67 0.81 12.16
CA ARG A 188 24.28 -0.50 12.42
C ARG A 188 24.60 -1.18 11.09
N ALA A 189 25.83 -0.97 10.64
CA ALA A 189 26.44 -1.82 9.62
C ALA A 189 26.33 -3.30 10.05
N ILE A 190 25.90 -4.15 9.12
CA ILE A 190 26.34 -5.56 9.10
C ILE A 190 27.69 -5.57 8.39
#